data_AF-A0A7J8WIR2-F1
#
_entry.id   AF-A0A7J8WIR2-F1
#
_cell.length_a   1.000
_cell.length_b   1.000
_cell.length_c   1.000
_cell.angle_alpha   90.00
_cell.angle_beta   90.00
_cell.angle_gamma   90.00
#
_symmetry.space_group_name_H-M   'P 1'
#
loop_
_entity.id
_entity.type
_entity.pdbx_description
1 polymer ?
#
loop_
_entity_poly.entity_id
_entity_poly.type
_entity_poly.pdbx_seq_one_letter_code
_entity_poly.pdbx_strand_id
1 'polypeptide(L)' 'MVVLTARDEKRGLEALESLKHSGLSDYLIFHQLDVADPKSIASLADFVKKQFGKLDI' A
#
# COMPACT_ATOMS: atom_id res chain seq x y z
N MET A 1 -3.21 8.53 6.86
CA MET A 1 -2.67 8.08 5.55
C MET A 1 -2.65 6.55 5.61
N VAL A 2 -3.41 5.91 4.74
CA VAL A 2 -3.67 4.47 4.71
C VAL A 2 -2.91 3.86 3.53
N VAL A 3 -2.12 2.82 3.80
CA VAL A 3 -1.40 2.09 2.74
C VAL A 3 -2.21 0.86 2.38
N LEU A 4 -2.74 0.83 1.16
CA LEU A 4 -3.37 -0.34 0.59
C LEU A 4 -2.29 -1.27 0.06
N THR A 5 -2.28 -2.49 0.56
CA THR A 5 -1.34 -3.51 0.14
C THR A 5 -2.07 -4.70 -0.46
N ALA A 6 -1.67 -5.11 -1.66
CA ALA A 6 -2.17 -6.33 -2.30
C ALA A 6 -1.03 -7.09 -2.97
N ARG A 7 -1.15 -8.42 -3.01
CA ARG A 7 -0.31 -9.30 -3.82
C ARG A 7 -0.45 -8.97 -5.31
N ASP A 8 -1.71 -8.88 -5.75
CA ASP A 8 -2.07 -8.58 -7.12
C ASP A 8 -2.20 -7.06 -7.31
N GLU A 9 -1.27 -6.48 -8.06
CA GLU A 9 -1.30 -5.05 -8.40
C GLU A 9 -2.61 -4.65 -9.06
N LYS A 10 -3.13 -5.46 -9.99
CA LYS A 10 -4.42 -5.20 -10.65
C LYS A 10 -5.58 -5.07 -9.66
N ARG A 11 -5.73 -6.03 -8.74
CA ARG A 11 -6.82 -6.01 -7.76
C ARG A 11 -6.64 -4.89 -6.74
N GLY A 12 -5.39 -4.61 -6.38
CA GLY A 12 -5.05 -3.52 -5.48
C GLY A 12 -5.32 -2.14 -6.08
N LEU A 13 -5.06 -1.98 -7.38
CA LEU A 13 -5.32 -0.74 -8.12
C LEU A 13 -6.83 -0.54 -8.35
N GLU A 14 -7.58 -1.59 -8.66
CA GLU A 14 -9.06 -1.53 -8.69
C GLU A 14 -9.65 -1.15 -7.34
N ALA A 15 -9.16 -1.73 -6.24
CA ALA A 15 -9.59 -1.37 -4.89
C ALA A 15 -9.22 0.09 -4.56
N LEU A 16 -8.02 0.53 -4.95
CA LEU A 16 -7.59 1.92 -4.82
C LEU A 16 -8.52 2.85 -5.60
N GLU A 17 -8.86 2.55 -6.85
CA GLU A 17 -9.78 3.35 -7.67
C GLU A 17 -11.18 3.42 -7.05
N SER A 18 -11.69 2.29 -6.56
CA SER A 18 -13.00 2.24 -5.87
C SER A 18 -13.02 3.09 -4.58
N LEU A 19 -11.91 3.08 -3.83
CA LEU A 19 -11.76 3.88 -2.60
C LEU A 19 -11.46 5.35 -2.90
N LYS A 20 -10.76 5.66 -4.00
CA LYS A 20 -10.60 7.03 -4.52
C LYS A 20 -11.96 7.63 -4.89
N HIS A 21 -12.82 6.84 -5.52
CA HIS A 21 -14.18 7.27 -5.86
C HIS A 21 -15.03 7.55 -4.61
N SER A 22 -14.71 6.94 -3.45
CA SER A 22 -15.37 7.23 -2.16
C SER A 22 -14.86 8.50 -1.46
N GLY A 23 -13.98 9.29 -2.08
CA GLY A 23 -13.51 10.57 -1.52
C GLY A 23 -12.36 10.47 -0.53
N LEU A 24 -11.73 9.29 -0.39
CA LEU A 24 -10.59 9.04 0.50
C LEU A 24 -9.23 9.16 -0.23
N SER A 25 -9.25 9.70 -1.46
CA SER A 25 -8.14 9.69 -2.42
C SER A 25 -6.82 10.26 -1.90
N ASP A 26 -6.87 11.30 -1.09
CA ASP A 26 -5.67 12.02 -0.62
C ASP A 26 -4.88 11.25 0.44
N TYR A 27 -5.51 10.27 1.09
CA TYR A 27 -4.87 9.51 2.15
C TYR A 27 -4.47 8.10 1.72
N LEU A 28 -4.80 7.67 0.49
CA LEU A 28 -4.64 6.29 0.03
C LEU A 28 -3.40 6.15 -0.85
N ILE A 29 -2.44 5.36 -0.37
CA ILE A 29 -1.25 4.97 -1.12
C ILE A 29 -1.36 3.48 -1.42
N PHE A 30 -1.26 3.09 -2.69
CA PHE A 30 -1.15 1.68 -3.05
C PHE A 30 0.32 1.27 -3.10
N HIS A 31 0.63 0.14 -2.47
CA HIS A 31 1.94 -0.50 -2.58
C HIS A 31 1.73 -2.01 -2.74
N GLN A 32 2.36 -2.61 -3.74
CA GLN A 32 2.33 -4.07 -3.88
C GLN A 32 3.05 -4.70 -2.68
N LEU A 33 2.39 -5.63 -1.99
CA LEU A 33 3.01 -6.46 -0.98
C LEU A 33 2.66 -7.91 -1.28
N ASP A 34 3.69 -8.68 -1.61
CA ASP A 34 3.60 -10.12 -1.55
C ASP A 34 4.29 -10.61 -0.27
N VAL A 35 3.54 -11.30 0.59
CA VAL A 35 4.06 -11.86 1.85
C VAL A 35 4.85 -13.15 1.66
N ALA A 36 4.80 -13.76 0.49
CA ALA A 36 5.61 -14.92 0.12
C ALA A 36 6.94 -14.49 -0.53
N ASP A 37 7.00 -13.27 -1.08
CA ASP A 37 8.21 -12.74 -1.71
C ASP A 37 8.99 -11.80 -0.76
N PRO A 38 10.17 -12.22 -0.26
CA PRO A 38 10.94 -11.42 0.69
C PRO A 38 11.41 -10.07 0.09
N LYS A 39 11.49 -9.95 -1.24
CA LYS A 39 11.77 -8.68 -1.91
C LYS A 39 10.63 -7.68 -1.75
N SER A 40 9.39 -8.12 -1.93
CA SER A 40 8.23 -7.24 -1.75
C SER A 40 8.08 -6.77 -0.30
N ILE A 41 8.38 -7.64 0.67
CA ILE A 41 8.41 -7.27 2.10
C ILE A 41 9.48 -6.21 2.36
N ALA A 42 10.69 -6.39 1.81
CA ALA A 42 11.77 -5.42 1.97
C ALA A 42 11.43 -4.06 1.32
N SER A 43 10.82 -4.06 0.13
CA SER A 43 10.35 -2.84 -0.53
C SER A 43 9.28 -2.11 0.28
N LEU A 44 8.31 -2.81 0.86
CA LEU A 44 7.32 -2.19 1.74
C LEU A 44 7.96 -1.65 3.02
N ALA A 45 8.87 -2.41 3.63
CA ALA A 45 9.57 -1.99 4.84
C ALA A 45 10.39 -0.71 4.61
N ASP A 46 11.11 -0.63 3.49
CA ASP A 46 11.83 0.59 3.10
C ASP A 46 10.87 1.74 2.81
N PHE A 47 9.78 1.46 2.07
CA PHE A 47 8.76 2.45 1.76
C PHE A 47 8.13 3.05 3.01
N VAL A 48 7.66 2.22 3.95
CA VAL A 48 7.07 2.67 5.22
C VAL A 48 8.10 3.43 6.06
N LYS A 49 9.34 2.94 6.12
CA LYS A 49 10.41 3.61 6.87
C LYS A 49 10.74 4.99 6.28
N LYS A 50 10.69 5.14 4.96
CA LYS A 50 11.01 6.38 4.24
C LYS A 50 9.86 7.38 4.25
N GLN A 51 8.62 6.92 4.14
CA GLN A 51 7.42 7.77 4.12
C GLN A 51 6.93 8.14 5.53
N PHE A 52 7.00 7.21 6.48
CA PHE A 52 6.34 7.38 7.78
C PHE A 52 7.32 7.39 8.96
N GLY A 53 8.51 6.79 8.82
CA GLY A 53 9.52 6.71 9.89
C GLY A 53 9.13 5.79 11.06
N LYS A 54 7.85 5.68 11.38
CA LYS A 54 7.22 4.74 12.33
C LYS A 54 5.86 4.32 11.78
N LEU A 55 5.51 3.05 11.96
CA LEU A 55 4.19 2.51 11.65
C LEU A 55 3.44 2.33 12.96
N ASP A 56 2.28 2.96 13.10
CA ASP A 56 1.34 2.78 14.19
C ASP A 56 0.05 2.20 13.56
N ILE A 57 -0.46 1.09 14.09
CA ILE A 57 -1.55 0.26 13.52
C ILE A 57 -2.82 0.41 14.35
#